data_AF-A0A5S4SUB8-F1
#
_entry.id   AF-A0A5S4SUB8-F1
#
_cell.length_a   1.000
_cell.length_b   1.000
_cell.length_c   1.000
_cell.angle_alpha   90.00
_cell.angle_beta   90.00
_cell.angle_gamma   90.00
#
_symmetry.space_group_name_H-M   'P 1'
#
loop_
_entity.id
_entity.type
_entity.pdbx_description
1 polymer ?
#
loop_
_entity_poly.entity_id
_entity_poly.type
_entity_poly.pdbx_seq_one_letter_code
_entity_poly.pdbx_strand_id
1 'polypeptide(L)'
;MFQTNIIQELDDRAEDLTYGESDPSVKELDASLWGILRKVAIQNPDLAGKLFNLKSHTVELAAQLSDEAISNLSSGTVLSFKLVANQHEICQWIEDKDYKPTFEITDTSNCTDLYWVQLGVQARKDVETASQTFGVGLNLVRACANATLIQLSGISTNFAVSFALRFDESIIAEIISGRRNLQYILLKKIQQSITA
;
A
#
# COMPACT_ATOMS: atom_id res chain seq x y z
N MET A 1 -18.35 16.87 21.72
CA MET A 1 -19.28 16.95 20.57
C MET A 1 -18.58 16.91 19.21
N PHE A 2 -17.28 17.26 19.08
CA PHE A 2 -16.56 17.23 17.79
C PHE A 2 -16.17 15.81 17.28
N GLN A 3 -15.96 14.83 18.16
CA GLN A 3 -15.54 13.48 17.76
C GLN A 3 -16.64 12.69 17.03
N THR A 4 -17.92 12.91 17.36
CA THR A 4 -19.05 12.19 16.74
C THR A 4 -19.20 12.56 15.25
N ASN A 5 -18.87 13.79 14.87
CA ASN A 5 -18.95 14.24 13.47
C ASN A 5 -17.84 13.62 12.61
N ILE A 6 -16.62 13.51 13.14
CA ILE A 6 -15.47 12.95 12.40
C ILE A 6 -15.65 11.45 12.17
N ILE A 7 -16.15 10.71 13.16
CA ILE A 7 -16.39 9.26 13.01
C ILE A 7 -17.47 9.01 11.95
N GLN A 8 -18.57 9.76 12.00
CA GLN A 8 -19.63 9.66 11.00
C GLN A 8 -19.13 10.00 9.59
N GLU A 9 -18.35 11.07 9.43
CA GLU A 9 -17.77 11.45 8.13
C GLU A 9 -16.79 10.37 7.60
N LEU A 10 -16.04 9.71 8.48
CA LEU A 10 -15.17 8.60 8.09
C LEU A 10 -15.95 7.34 7.73
N ASP A 11 -17.06 7.06 8.42
CA ASP A 11 -17.96 5.96 8.10
C ASP A 11 -18.63 6.19 6.74
N ASP A 12 -19.18 7.39 6.51
CA ASP A 12 -19.81 7.79 5.25
C ASP A 12 -18.79 7.68 4.10
N ARG A 13 -17.55 8.17 4.30
CA ARG A 13 -16.46 8.02 3.32
C ARG A 13 -16.06 6.56 3.10
N ALA A 14 -16.01 5.75 4.14
CA ALA A 14 -15.66 4.33 4.01
C ALA A 14 -16.76 3.57 3.26
N GLU A 15 -18.02 3.89 3.49
CA GLU A 15 -19.16 3.37 2.72
C GLU A 15 -19.04 3.81 1.25
N ASP A 16 -18.87 5.10 0.98
CA ASP A 16 -18.69 5.62 -0.39
C ASP A 16 -17.52 4.94 -1.11
N LEU A 17 -16.41 4.65 -0.43
CA LEU A 17 -15.23 4.00 -1.03
C LEU A 17 -15.39 2.48 -1.16
N THR A 18 -16.29 1.88 -0.38
CA THR A 18 -16.68 0.47 -0.51
C THR A 18 -17.65 0.27 -1.68
N TYR A 19 -18.50 1.26 -1.96
CA TYR A 19 -19.52 1.22 -3.02
C TYR A 19 -19.16 2.02 -4.28
N GLY A 20 -18.11 2.84 -4.23
CA GLY A 20 -17.63 3.68 -5.33
C GLY A 20 -16.89 2.90 -6.42
N GLU A 21 -16.55 3.58 -7.51
CA GLU A 21 -15.76 2.97 -8.58
C GLU A 21 -14.35 2.61 -8.08
N SER A 22 -14.09 1.32 -7.90
CA SER A 22 -12.76 0.79 -7.62
C SER A 22 -11.83 1.04 -8.83
N ASP A 23 -10.60 1.52 -8.60
CA ASP A 23 -9.59 1.59 -9.66
C ASP A 23 -8.97 0.18 -9.85
N PRO A 24 -9.13 -0.47 -11.02
CA PRO A 24 -8.59 -1.80 -11.26
C PRO A 24 -7.07 -1.87 -11.07
N SER A 25 -6.34 -0.80 -11.37
CA SER A 25 -4.88 -0.76 -11.22
C SER A 25 -4.45 -0.70 -9.76
N VAL A 26 -5.20 -0.01 -8.91
CA VAL A 26 -4.98 0.01 -7.46
C VAL A 26 -5.30 -1.35 -6.87
N LYS A 27 -6.38 -1.99 -7.33
CA LYS A 27 -6.75 -3.34 -6.89
C LYS A 27 -5.69 -4.37 -7.25
N GLU A 28 -5.19 -4.33 -8.48
CA GLU A 28 -4.14 -5.24 -8.97
C GLU A 28 -2.82 -5.04 -8.22
N LEU A 29 -2.44 -3.78 -7.95
CA LEU A 29 -1.26 -3.47 -7.15
C LEU A 29 -1.40 -4.00 -5.71
N ASP A 30 -2.53 -3.74 -5.06
CA ASP A 30 -2.76 -4.19 -3.67
C ASP A 30 -2.76 -5.74 -3.58
N ALA A 31 -3.41 -6.41 -4.53
CA ALA A 31 -3.41 -7.86 -4.63
C ALA A 31 -2.01 -8.42 -4.87
N SER A 32 -1.19 -7.73 -5.67
CA SER A 32 0.21 -8.10 -5.91
C SER A 32 1.03 -7.99 -4.63
N LEU A 33 0.88 -6.92 -3.86
CA LEU A 33 1.57 -6.75 -2.56
C LEU A 33 1.18 -7.85 -1.57
N TRP A 34 -0.12 -8.20 -1.48
CA TRP A 34 -0.58 -9.34 -0.69
C TRP A 34 -0.02 -10.67 -1.18
N GLY A 35 0.06 -10.88 -2.50
CA GLY A 35 0.63 -12.08 -3.09
C GLY A 35 2.13 -12.23 -2.78
N ILE A 36 2.87 -11.12 -2.82
CA ILE A 36 4.29 -11.05 -2.45
C ILE A 36 4.44 -11.37 -0.96
N LEU A 37 3.66 -10.72 -0.09
CA LEU A 37 3.68 -11.01 1.34
C LEU A 37 3.43 -12.49 1.61
N ARG A 38 2.36 -13.07 1.04
CA ARG A 38 2.06 -14.50 1.18
C ARG A 38 3.22 -15.37 0.74
N LYS A 39 3.80 -15.10 -0.44
CA LYS A 39 4.92 -15.87 -1.00
C LYS A 39 6.16 -15.80 -0.11
N VAL A 40 6.55 -14.60 0.32
CA VAL A 40 7.73 -14.41 1.19
C VAL A 40 7.46 -14.99 2.57
N ALA A 41 6.24 -14.88 3.10
CA ALA A 41 5.88 -15.47 4.39
C ALA A 41 6.01 -17.01 4.38
N ILE A 42 5.66 -17.67 3.27
CA ILE A 42 5.84 -19.13 3.11
C ILE A 42 7.33 -19.50 3.03
N GLN A 43 8.12 -18.71 2.30
CA GLN A 43 9.50 -19.06 1.96
C GLN A 43 10.53 -18.62 3.01
N ASN A 44 10.32 -17.45 3.61
CA ASN A 44 11.21 -16.81 4.58
C ASN A 44 10.40 -15.87 5.51
N PRO A 45 9.76 -16.42 6.57
CA PRO A 45 8.92 -15.66 7.49
C PRO A 45 9.61 -14.46 8.14
N ASP A 46 10.88 -14.60 8.52
CA ASP A 46 11.65 -13.52 9.15
C ASP A 46 11.86 -12.34 8.20
N LEU A 47 12.10 -12.62 6.93
CA LEU A 47 12.20 -11.58 5.89
C LEU A 47 10.84 -10.93 5.64
N ALA A 48 9.74 -11.70 5.60
CA ALA A 48 8.39 -11.14 5.45
C ALA A 48 8.04 -10.18 6.59
N GLY A 49 8.35 -10.56 7.83
CA GLY A 49 8.16 -9.70 9.01
C GLY A 49 8.94 -8.39 8.92
N LYS A 50 10.17 -8.42 8.39
CA LYS A 50 10.98 -7.21 8.16
C LYS A 50 10.46 -6.36 7.00
N LEU A 51 10.15 -6.96 5.86
CA LEU A 51 9.71 -6.25 4.65
C LEU A 51 8.34 -5.60 4.81
N PHE A 52 7.44 -6.21 5.58
CA PHE A 52 6.07 -5.72 5.79
C PHE A 52 5.82 -5.20 7.21
N ASN A 53 6.86 -5.13 8.05
CA ASN A 53 6.79 -4.67 9.43
C ASN A 53 5.66 -5.35 10.25
N LEU A 54 5.58 -6.69 10.15
CA LEU A 54 4.52 -7.50 10.75
C LEU A 54 5.03 -8.33 11.91
N LYS A 55 4.13 -8.57 12.89
CA LYS A 55 4.38 -9.55 13.96
C LYS A 55 4.43 -10.97 13.41
N SER A 56 5.19 -11.86 14.05
CA SER A 56 5.37 -13.25 13.62
C SER A 56 4.04 -13.99 13.41
N HIS A 57 3.09 -13.84 14.34
CA HIS A 57 1.77 -14.44 14.20
C HIS A 57 1.01 -13.98 12.94
N THR A 58 1.15 -12.71 12.58
CA THR A 58 0.49 -12.13 11.39
C THR A 58 1.16 -12.60 10.11
N VAL A 59 2.48 -12.80 10.12
CA VAL A 59 3.20 -13.44 9.03
C VAL A 59 2.71 -14.88 8.80
N GLU A 60 2.51 -15.65 9.87
CA GLU A 60 1.96 -17.01 9.79
C GLU A 60 0.54 -17.03 9.20
N LEU A 61 -0.30 -16.06 9.56
CA LEU A 61 -1.63 -15.89 8.98
C LEU A 61 -1.55 -15.49 7.50
N ALA A 62 -0.65 -14.58 7.14
CA ALA A 62 -0.48 -14.13 5.77
C ALA A 62 -0.04 -15.26 4.83
N ALA A 63 0.77 -16.21 5.32
CA ALA A 63 1.15 -17.41 4.59
C ALA A 63 -0.04 -18.33 4.25
N GLN A 64 -1.15 -18.23 4.99
CA GLN A 64 -2.35 -19.06 4.83
C GLN A 64 -3.46 -18.40 3.99
N LEU A 65 -3.26 -17.17 3.52
CA LEU A 65 -4.27 -16.45 2.75
C LEU A 65 -4.62 -17.17 1.44
N SER A 66 -5.91 -17.44 1.22
CA SER A 66 -6.42 -17.89 -0.07
C SER A 66 -6.45 -16.74 -1.08
N ASP A 67 -6.55 -17.07 -2.38
CA ASP A 67 -6.70 -16.04 -3.43
C ASP A 67 -7.99 -15.23 -3.25
N GLU A 68 -9.06 -15.86 -2.75
CA GLU A 68 -10.30 -15.19 -2.39
C GLU A 68 -10.09 -14.19 -1.24
N ALA A 69 -9.35 -14.58 -0.19
CA ALA A 69 -9.03 -13.68 0.91
C ALA A 69 -8.18 -12.49 0.45
N ILE A 70 -7.21 -12.71 -0.45
CA ILE A 70 -6.41 -11.63 -1.06
C ILE A 70 -7.30 -10.69 -1.89
N SER A 71 -8.21 -11.25 -2.69
CA SER A 71 -9.17 -10.46 -3.47
C SER A 71 -10.05 -9.58 -2.57
N ASN A 72 -10.52 -10.14 -1.45
CA ASN A 72 -11.31 -9.40 -0.46
C ASN A 72 -10.49 -8.31 0.24
N LEU A 73 -9.24 -8.60 0.57
CA LEU A 73 -8.31 -7.62 1.13
C LEU A 73 -7.98 -6.49 0.15
N SER A 74 -8.06 -6.73 -1.16
CA SER A 74 -7.69 -5.77 -2.19
C SER A 74 -8.90 -4.93 -2.63
N SER A 75 -9.20 -3.86 -1.89
CA SER A 75 -10.40 -3.04 -2.08
C SER A 75 -10.44 -2.27 -3.40
N GLY A 76 -9.28 -1.96 -3.99
CA GLY A 76 -9.19 -1.16 -5.22
C GLY A 76 -9.38 0.35 -5.04
N THR A 77 -9.64 0.80 -3.82
CA THR A 77 -9.88 2.23 -3.53
C THR A 77 -8.71 2.86 -2.76
N VAL A 78 -8.27 2.18 -1.70
CA VAL A 78 -7.06 2.49 -0.94
C VAL A 78 -6.20 1.23 -0.86
N LEU A 79 -4.88 1.40 -0.88
CA LEU A 79 -3.96 0.30 -0.63
C LEU A 79 -4.07 -0.20 0.81
N SER A 80 -3.85 -1.49 1.00
CA SER A 80 -3.74 -2.14 2.30
C SER A 80 -2.45 -1.78 3.02
N PHE A 81 -1.42 -1.44 2.23
CA PHE A 81 -0.08 -1.16 2.69
C PHE A 81 0.31 0.30 2.44
N LYS A 82 1.04 0.90 3.38
CA LYS A 82 1.74 2.16 3.19
C LYS A 82 3.25 1.93 3.17
N LEU A 83 3.94 2.82 2.48
CA LEU A 83 5.39 2.84 2.44
C LEU A 83 5.96 3.30 3.79
N VAL A 84 6.97 2.58 4.27
CA VAL A 84 7.83 2.99 5.38
C VAL A 84 9.21 3.26 4.80
N ALA A 85 9.46 4.53 4.52
CA ALA A 85 10.73 5.04 3.99
C ALA A 85 10.92 6.53 4.36
N ASN A 86 12.15 7.02 4.24
CA ASN A 86 12.44 8.44 4.41
C ASN A 86 11.97 9.22 3.17
N GLN A 87 10.72 9.68 3.21
CA GLN A 87 10.11 10.40 2.08
C GLN A 87 10.87 11.68 1.71
N HIS A 88 11.54 12.33 2.66
CA HIS A 88 12.30 13.55 2.40
C HIS A 88 13.53 13.28 1.53
N GLU A 89 14.31 12.24 1.85
CA GLU A 89 15.47 11.83 1.05
C GLU A 89 15.06 11.38 -0.35
N ILE A 90 13.93 10.67 -0.47
CA ILE A 90 13.40 10.25 -1.77
C ILE A 90 13.00 11.46 -2.62
N CYS A 91 12.32 12.46 -2.03
CA CYS A 91 12.01 13.70 -2.75
C CYS A 91 13.27 14.42 -3.23
N GLN A 92 14.27 14.57 -2.35
CA GLN A 92 15.54 15.21 -2.71
C GLN A 92 16.23 14.50 -3.87
N TRP A 93 16.23 13.17 -3.87
CA TRP A 93 16.82 12.37 -4.95
C TRP A 93 16.05 12.49 -6.27
N ILE A 94 14.71 12.54 -6.23
CA ILE A 94 13.88 12.76 -7.42
C ILE A 94 14.11 14.15 -8.02
N GLU A 95 14.25 15.16 -7.16
CA GLU A 95 14.40 16.57 -7.54
C GLU A 95 15.84 16.95 -7.91
N ASP A 96 16.80 16.06 -7.68
CA ASP A 96 18.21 16.28 -8.02
C ASP A 96 18.39 16.48 -9.54
N LYS A 97 18.84 17.68 -9.91
CA LYS A 97 19.04 18.08 -11.31
C LYS A 97 20.28 17.44 -11.94
N ASP A 98 21.20 16.95 -11.12
CA ASP A 98 22.42 16.28 -11.56
C ASP A 98 22.25 14.75 -11.63
N TYR A 99 21.01 14.26 -11.52
CA TYR A 99 20.66 12.85 -11.64
C TYR A 99 21.27 12.21 -12.90
N LYS A 100 22.09 11.18 -12.67
CA LYS A 100 22.59 10.29 -13.73
C LYS A 100 21.97 8.91 -13.50
N PRO A 101 21.19 8.37 -14.44
CA PRO A 101 20.60 7.06 -14.29
C PRO A 101 21.70 6.00 -14.26
N THR A 102 21.98 5.44 -13.09
CA THR A 102 22.81 4.24 -12.92
C THR A 102 21.87 3.06 -12.71
N PHE A 103 21.79 2.18 -13.70
CA PHE A 103 21.01 0.96 -13.61
C PHE A 103 21.91 -0.18 -13.17
N GLU A 104 21.70 -0.68 -11.95
CA GLU A 104 22.16 -2.00 -11.56
C GLU A 104 20.97 -2.96 -11.65
N ILE A 105 21.08 -4.00 -12.49
CA ILE A 105 20.06 -5.03 -12.61
C ILE A 105 20.23 -5.96 -11.41
N THR A 106 19.28 -5.92 -10.46
CA THR A 106 19.24 -6.82 -9.31
C THR A 106 17.95 -7.65 -9.35
N ASP A 107 18.02 -8.94 -9.03
CA ASP A 107 16.89 -9.88 -9.12
C ASP A 107 15.68 -9.54 -8.20
N THR A 108 15.82 -8.60 -7.27
CA THR A 108 14.79 -8.21 -6.28
C THR A 108 14.00 -6.96 -6.65
N SER A 109 14.33 -6.25 -7.75
CA SER A 109 13.82 -4.91 -8.07
C SER A 109 12.32 -4.85 -8.45
N ASN A 110 11.74 -5.92 -8.96
CA ASN A 110 10.51 -5.79 -9.75
C ASN A 110 9.23 -5.43 -8.98
N CYS A 111 9.17 -5.62 -7.67
CA CYS A 111 7.90 -5.51 -6.93
C CYS A 111 7.64 -4.10 -6.39
N THR A 112 8.69 -3.45 -5.89
CA THR A 112 8.65 -2.09 -5.37
C THR A 112 8.67 -1.06 -6.50
N ASP A 113 9.28 -1.41 -7.65
CA ASP A 113 9.25 -0.58 -8.86
C ASP A 113 7.82 -0.32 -9.33
N LEU A 114 6.97 -1.36 -9.35
CA LEU A 114 5.57 -1.22 -9.75
C LEU A 114 4.80 -0.28 -8.82
N TYR A 115 5.08 -0.32 -7.51
CA TYR A 115 4.49 0.61 -6.54
C TYR A 115 4.83 2.06 -6.90
N TRP A 116 6.12 2.36 -7.13
CA TRP A 116 6.59 3.70 -7.46
C TRP A 116 6.06 4.22 -8.79
N VAL A 117 6.06 3.36 -9.81
CA VAL A 117 5.52 3.68 -11.12
C VAL A 117 4.03 4.00 -11.02
N GLN A 118 3.24 3.18 -10.31
CA GLN A 118 1.82 3.46 -10.17
C GLN A 118 1.51 4.69 -9.33
N LEU A 119 2.30 4.94 -8.28
CA LEU A 119 2.20 6.17 -7.52
C LEU A 119 2.38 7.38 -8.45
N GLY A 120 3.40 7.38 -9.29
CA GLY A 120 3.63 8.46 -10.27
C GLY A 120 2.49 8.62 -11.28
N VAL A 121 1.94 7.51 -11.79
CA VAL A 121 0.79 7.54 -12.74
C VAL A 121 -0.44 8.16 -12.08
N GLN A 122 -0.79 7.74 -10.86
CA GLN A 122 -1.96 8.24 -10.14
C GLN A 122 -1.75 9.69 -9.69
N ALA A 123 -0.54 10.03 -9.23
CA ALA A 123 -0.16 11.39 -8.83
C ALA A 123 -0.32 12.42 -9.95
N ARG A 124 -0.09 12.02 -11.21
CA ARG A 124 -0.29 12.88 -12.39
C ARG A 124 -1.76 13.14 -12.70
N LYS A 125 -2.67 12.26 -12.29
CA LYS A 125 -4.11 12.46 -12.45
C LYS A 125 -4.64 13.39 -11.36
N ASP A 126 -4.35 13.04 -10.11
CA ASP A 126 -4.79 13.77 -8.92
C ASP A 126 -3.85 13.48 -7.74
N VAL A 127 -3.19 14.54 -7.27
CA VAL A 127 -2.21 14.47 -6.18
C VAL A 127 -2.88 14.15 -4.83
N GLU A 128 -4.06 14.70 -4.56
CA GLU A 128 -4.73 14.49 -3.27
C GLU A 128 -5.30 13.07 -3.19
N THR A 129 -5.96 12.63 -4.26
CA THR A 129 -6.47 11.26 -4.36
C THR A 129 -5.32 10.25 -4.28
N ALA A 130 -4.22 10.45 -5.01
CA ALA A 130 -3.07 9.55 -4.94
C ALA A 130 -2.43 9.51 -3.55
N SER A 131 -2.34 10.66 -2.85
CA SER A 131 -1.84 10.69 -1.47
C SER A 131 -2.70 9.82 -0.54
N GLN A 132 -4.03 9.92 -0.64
CA GLN A 132 -4.95 9.11 0.15
C GLN A 132 -4.91 7.63 -0.23
N THR A 133 -4.92 7.30 -1.53
CA THR A 133 -4.87 5.93 -2.03
C THR A 133 -3.61 5.19 -1.61
N PHE A 134 -2.44 5.86 -1.68
CA PHE A 134 -1.15 5.24 -1.36
C PHE A 134 -0.70 5.41 0.09
N GLY A 135 -1.35 6.31 0.87
CA GLY A 135 -1.01 6.55 2.27
C GLY A 135 0.36 7.20 2.44
N VAL A 136 0.71 8.11 1.53
CA VAL A 136 2.00 8.82 1.52
C VAL A 136 1.80 10.33 1.50
N GLY A 137 2.81 11.09 1.93
CA GLY A 137 2.70 12.54 2.07
C GLY A 137 2.60 13.26 0.73
N LEU A 138 1.83 14.35 0.69
CA LEU A 138 1.59 15.16 -0.53
C LEU A 138 2.87 15.59 -1.24
N ASN A 139 3.95 15.88 -0.50
CA ASN A 139 5.22 16.30 -1.11
C ASN A 139 5.84 15.17 -1.94
N LEU A 140 5.81 13.93 -1.43
CA LEU A 140 6.29 12.77 -2.18
C LEU A 140 5.44 12.52 -3.42
N VAL A 141 4.11 12.62 -3.29
CA VAL A 141 3.20 12.48 -4.43
C VAL A 141 3.51 13.51 -5.52
N ARG A 142 3.71 14.78 -5.14
CA ARG A 142 4.07 15.85 -6.08
C ARG A 142 5.42 15.60 -6.75
N ALA A 143 6.42 15.15 -6.00
CA ALA A 143 7.71 14.77 -6.57
C ALA A 143 7.55 13.63 -7.59
N CYS A 144 6.82 12.56 -7.23
CA CYS A 144 6.53 11.43 -8.12
C CYS A 144 5.71 11.82 -9.36
N ALA A 145 4.79 12.78 -9.24
CA ALA A 145 4.03 13.28 -10.39
C ALA A 145 4.95 13.87 -11.47
N ASN A 146 6.00 14.56 -11.04
CA ASN A 146 6.98 15.22 -11.91
C ASN A 146 8.15 14.31 -12.33
N ALA A 147 8.36 13.19 -11.64
CA ALA A 147 9.42 12.25 -11.93
C ALA A 147 9.21 11.53 -13.27
N THR A 148 10.31 11.23 -13.97
CA THR A 148 10.29 10.34 -15.13
C THR A 148 10.08 8.88 -14.72
N LEU A 149 9.63 8.03 -15.64
CA LEU A 149 9.47 6.59 -15.38
C LEU A 149 10.78 5.96 -14.90
N ILE A 150 11.91 6.38 -15.49
CA ILE A 150 13.25 5.93 -15.11
C ILE A 150 13.58 6.30 -13.65
N GLN A 151 13.28 7.53 -13.24
CA GLN A 151 13.49 7.95 -11.85
C GLN A 151 12.61 7.13 -10.91
N LEU A 152 11.32 6.94 -11.23
CA LEU A 152 10.40 6.16 -10.40
C LEU A 152 10.88 4.71 -10.20
N SER A 153 11.30 4.03 -11.26
CA SER A 153 11.87 2.68 -11.15
C SER A 153 13.23 2.67 -10.41
N GLY A 154 14.03 3.73 -10.55
CA GLY A 154 15.32 3.83 -9.85
C GLY A 154 15.23 4.00 -8.34
N ILE A 155 14.05 4.35 -7.79
CA ILE A 155 13.88 4.55 -6.34
C ILE A 155 14.18 3.25 -5.58
N SER A 156 13.68 2.10 -6.05
CA SER A 156 13.89 0.81 -5.36
C SER A 156 15.35 0.37 -5.29
N THR A 157 16.17 0.82 -6.25
CA THR A 157 17.61 0.52 -6.27
C THR A 157 18.37 1.37 -5.25
N ASN A 158 17.93 2.61 -5.02
CA ASN A 158 18.64 3.58 -4.19
C ASN A 158 18.13 3.62 -2.73
N PHE A 159 16.90 3.16 -2.50
CA PHE A 159 16.26 3.23 -1.20
C PHE A 159 15.73 1.87 -0.79
N ALA A 160 16.17 1.39 0.37
CA ALA A 160 15.52 0.27 1.02
C ALA A 160 14.11 0.70 1.44
N VAL A 161 13.11 0.02 0.92
CA VAL A 161 11.70 0.26 1.25
C VAL A 161 11.14 -0.92 2.02
N SER A 162 10.33 -0.61 3.02
CA SER A 162 9.48 -1.57 3.70
C SER A 162 8.04 -1.07 3.64
N PHE A 163 7.11 -1.97 3.92
CA PHE A 163 5.69 -1.68 3.98
C PHE A 163 5.20 -1.83 5.41
N ALA A 164 4.08 -1.19 5.71
CA ALA A 164 3.30 -1.47 6.91
C ALA A 164 1.82 -1.51 6.55
N LEU A 165 1.03 -2.29 7.27
CA LEU A 165 -0.42 -2.26 7.11
C LEU A 165 -0.97 -0.89 7.51
N ARG A 166 -1.99 -0.45 6.78
CA ARG A 166 -2.76 0.77 7.09
C ARG A 166 -3.95 0.48 8.02
N PHE A 167 -4.08 -0.75 8.48
CA PHE A 167 -5.15 -1.19 9.36
C PHE A 167 -4.60 -2.23 10.35
N ASP A 168 -5.39 -2.56 11.37
CA ASP A 168 -4.97 -3.47 12.42
C ASP A 168 -4.82 -4.91 11.90
N GLU A 169 -3.71 -5.56 12.26
CA GLU A 169 -3.38 -6.93 11.87
C GLU A 169 -4.50 -7.94 12.19
N SER A 170 -5.35 -7.68 13.20
CA SER A 170 -6.48 -8.55 13.57
C SER A 170 -7.47 -8.76 12.42
N ILE A 171 -7.59 -7.81 11.49
CA ILE A 171 -8.52 -7.90 10.35
C ILE A 171 -8.16 -9.09 9.45
N ILE A 172 -6.88 -9.43 9.33
CA ILE A 172 -6.43 -10.60 8.56
C ILE A 172 -7.01 -11.89 9.17
N ALA A 173 -6.95 -12.01 10.50
CA ALA A 173 -7.54 -13.15 11.21
C ALA A 173 -9.07 -13.19 11.05
N GLU A 174 -9.74 -12.03 11.09
CA GLU A 174 -11.18 -11.93 10.88
C GLU A 174 -11.59 -12.44 9.48
N ILE A 175 -10.86 -12.04 8.43
CA ILE A 175 -11.09 -12.47 7.04
C ILE A 175 -10.87 -13.97 6.87
N ILE A 176 -9.77 -14.50 7.41
CA ILE A 176 -9.47 -15.95 7.33
C ILE A 176 -10.53 -16.76 8.06
N SER A 177 -11.01 -16.28 9.22
CA SER A 177 -11.97 -17.03 10.04
C SER A 177 -13.35 -17.18 9.39
N GLY A 178 -13.75 -16.26 8.50
CA GLY A 178 -15.06 -16.24 7.88
C GLY A 178 -16.25 -16.11 8.85
N ARG A 179 -16.01 -15.83 10.14
CA ARG A 179 -17.04 -15.90 11.19
C ARG A 179 -17.94 -14.67 11.27
N ARG A 180 -17.53 -13.55 10.71
CA ARG A 180 -18.25 -12.26 10.74
C ARG A 180 -18.68 -11.86 9.34
N ASN A 181 -19.66 -10.97 9.26
CA ASN A 181 -20.09 -10.40 7.98
C ASN A 181 -18.89 -9.74 7.27
N LEU A 182 -18.51 -10.28 6.11
CA LEU A 182 -17.37 -9.82 5.33
C LEU A 182 -17.47 -8.32 5.02
N GLN A 183 -18.65 -7.83 4.67
CA GLN A 183 -18.88 -6.43 4.34
C GLN A 183 -18.53 -5.50 5.51
N TYR A 184 -18.87 -5.90 6.74
CA TYR A 184 -18.51 -5.16 7.94
C TYR A 184 -16.99 -5.14 8.18
N ILE A 185 -16.31 -6.27 7.94
CA ILE A 185 -14.85 -6.35 8.07
C ILE A 185 -14.16 -5.43 7.03
N LEU A 186 -14.67 -5.40 5.79
CA LEU A 186 -14.12 -4.57 4.72
C LEU A 186 -14.32 -3.07 4.98
N LEU A 187 -15.48 -2.66 5.49
CA LEU A 187 -15.73 -1.28 5.91
C LEU A 187 -14.76 -0.86 7.01
N LYS A 188 -14.61 -1.69 8.06
CA LYS A 188 -13.66 -1.46 9.15
C LYS A 188 -12.22 -1.33 8.63
N LYS A 189 -11.81 -2.18 7.68
CA LYS A 189 -10.50 -2.09 7.02
C LYS A 189 -10.31 -0.75 6.34
N ILE A 190 -11.26 -0.34 5.49
CA ILE A 190 -11.17 0.89 4.70
C ILE A 190 -11.11 2.12 5.62
N GLN A 191 -11.97 2.16 6.65
CA GLN A 191 -12.00 3.25 7.63
C GLN A 191 -10.64 3.42 8.33
N GLN A 192 -10.03 2.30 8.76
CA GLN A 192 -8.69 2.34 9.36
C GLN A 192 -7.64 2.77 8.34
N SER A 193 -7.70 2.26 7.11
CA SER A 193 -6.74 2.61 6.06
C SER A 193 -6.69 4.10 5.75
N ILE A 194 -7.84 4.79 5.75
CA ILE A 194 -7.93 6.23 5.45
C ILE A 194 -7.35 7.10 6.58
N THR A 195 -7.34 6.59 7.82
CA THR A 195 -6.88 7.34 9.00
C THR A 195 -5.42 7.11 9.36
N ALA A 196 -4.75 6.14 8.70
CA ALA A 196 -3.42 5.65 9.03
C ALA A 196 -2.26 6.38 8.33
#